data_AF-A0A0U5MFC5-F1
#
_entry.id   AF-A0A0U5MFC5-F1
#
_cell.length_a   1.000
_cell.length_b   1.000
_cell.length_c   1.000
_cell.angle_alpha   90.00
_cell.angle_beta   90.00
_cell.angle_gamma   90.00
#
_symmetry.space_group_name_H-M   'P 1'
#
loop_
_entity.id
_entity.type
_entity.pdbx_description
1 polymer ?
#
loop_
_entity_poly.entity_id
_entity_poly.type
_entity_poly.pdbx_seq_one_letter_code
_entity_poly.pdbx_strand_id
1 'polypeptide(L)'
;MPVPQVCKMLAAIRVFIRSELAQLLTVHKSDRPWQMPFAAAMSSGLPIAVGAYFDHMSYGLISSLGGIVFLYLPATSLHHRMITLMACSFGLAACYTLGMLSQLITPLMVPVLAFIAALVTMVCRFYQIGPPGSLFFIMAAAIGAYSPVDLLQVPQHVGLLTMGCLLAGVIALLYSMHILRLRAPQPVAPPPPATFDYVVFEPVVIGAFVGISLALGQALNLPRPYWVPVSCLAVIQGMSLRAVWNRQVQRVAGTIFGLLISWGLLALPLDRWSIFMMMTSLVFVIETMVTRHYGVAVIFITPLTLFLAEAASFGHTSSAALIQARFIDTILGCLVGLVGGICLHTPRFRDVASRQIRRLIPSRMLP
;
A
#
# COMPACT_ATOMS: atom_id res chain seq x y z
N MET A 1 26.91 25.69 -36.85
CA MET A 1 25.74 24.87 -37.25
C MET A 1 25.46 23.80 -36.18
N PRO A 2 24.43 23.96 -35.30
CA PRO A 2 24.12 23.03 -34.20
C PRO A 2 22.83 22.18 -34.43
N VAL A 3 22.34 22.10 -35.67
CA VAL A 3 21.08 21.41 -36.04
C VAL A 3 21.03 19.89 -35.73
N PRO A 4 22.11 19.08 -35.83
CA PRO A 4 21.99 17.62 -35.69
C PRO A 4 21.76 17.14 -34.24
N GLN A 5 22.16 17.91 -33.21
CA GLN A 5 21.93 17.55 -31.81
C GLN A 5 20.47 17.76 -31.38
N VAL A 6 19.84 18.85 -31.83
CA VAL A 6 18.44 19.16 -31.51
C VAL A 6 17.48 18.16 -32.16
N CYS A 7 17.72 17.77 -33.42
CA CYS A 7 16.94 16.72 -34.09
C CYS A 7 17.05 15.36 -33.41
N LYS A 8 18.25 14.97 -32.95
CA LYS A 8 18.45 13.72 -32.18
C LYS A 8 17.76 13.77 -30.82
N MET A 9 17.81 14.91 -30.13
CA MET A 9 17.12 15.12 -28.86
C MET A 9 15.59 15.04 -29.01
N LEU A 10 15.03 15.71 -30.02
CA LEU A 10 13.59 15.66 -30.31
C LEU A 10 13.12 14.26 -30.73
N ALA A 11 13.93 13.54 -31.52
CA ALA A 11 13.63 12.15 -31.87
C ALA A 11 13.67 11.23 -30.65
N ALA A 12 14.66 11.39 -29.76
CA ALA A 12 14.75 10.64 -28.50
C ALA A 12 13.57 10.95 -27.58
N ILE A 13 13.17 12.23 -27.46
CA ILE A 13 11.98 12.65 -26.70
C ILE A 13 10.71 12.02 -27.29
N ARG A 14 10.54 12.03 -28.62
CA ARG A 14 9.38 11.40 -29.27
C ARG A 14 9.32 9.89 -29.03
N VAL A 15 10.45 9.20 -29.14
CA VAL A 15 10.53 7.75 -28.86
C VAL A 15 10.22 7.47 -27.40
N PHE A 16 10.75 8.28 -26.48
CA PHE A 16 10.47 8.18 -25.05
C PHE A 16 8.97 8.39 -24.77
N ILE A 17 8.38 9.47 -25.26
CA ILE A 17 6.94 9.78 -25.11
C ILE A 17 6.07 8.64 -25.68
N ARG A 18 6.41 8.14 -26.86
CA ARG A 18 5.66 7.04 -27.49
C ARG A 18 5.78 5.74 -26.69
N SER A 19 6.95 5.46 -26.10
CA SER A 19 7.16 4.31 -25.23
C SER A 19 6.36 4.42 -23.92
N GLU A 20 6.28 5.62 -23.34
CA GLU A 20 5.47 5.89 -22.15
C GLU A 20 3.98 5.76 -22.44
N LEU A 21 3.49 6.36 -23.53
CA LEU A 21 2.10 6.22 -23.97
C LEU A 21 1.72 4.77 -24.23
N ALA A 22 2.59 4.00 -24.90
CA ALA A 22 2.35 2.58 -25.11
C ALA A 22 2.23 1.83 -23.77
N GLN A 23 3.12 2.09 -22.81
CA GLN A 23 3.09 1.46 -21.49
C GLN A 23 1.89 1.88 -20.62
N LEU A 24 1.41 3.11 -20.79
CA LEU A 24 0.19 3.61 -20.14
C LEU A 24 -1.10 3.08 -20.78
N LEU A 25 -1.03 2.52 -21.99
CA LEU A 25 -2.17 1.96 -22.71
C LEU A 25 -2.17 0.42 -22.73
N THR A 26 -1.06 -0.23 -22.37
CA THR A 26 -0.96 -1.69 -22.35
C THR A 26 -1.73 -2.29 -21.19
N VAL A 27 -2.82 -3.00 -21.50
CA VAL A 27 -3.60 -3.79 -20.56
C VAL A 27 -3.08 -5.23 -20.57
N HIS A 28 -2.65 -5.72 -19.41
CA HIS A 28 -2.18 -7.09 -19.24
C HIS A 28 -3.34 -8.05 -19.06
N LYS A 29 -3.20 -9.28 -19.56
CA LYS A 29 -4.14 -10.38 -19.26
C LYS A 29 -3.96 -10.79 -17.81
N SER A 30 -5.07 -11.12 -17.14
CA SER A 30 -5.04 -11.60 -15.75
C SER A 30 -5.54 -13.04 -15.68
N ASP A 31 -4.76 -13.89 -15.00
CA ASP A 31 -5.13 -15.27 -14.71
C ASP A 31 -5.98 -15.41 -13.43
N ARG A 32 -6.25 -14.29 -12.75
CA ARG A 32 -7.03 -14.27 -11.51
C ARG A 32 -8.50 -14.64 -11.81
N PRO A 33 -9.08 -15.61 -11.08
CA PRO A 33 -10.51 -15.91 -11.17
C PRO A 33 -11.33 -14.71 -10.68
N TRP A 34 -12.48 -14.45 -11.30
CA TRP A 34 -13.35 -13.30 -10.96
C TRP A 34 -13.89 -13.38 -9.52
N GLN A 35 -13.96 -14.58 -8.96
CA GLN A 35 -14.34 -14.84 -7.57
C GLN A 35 -13.38 -14.19 -6.56
N MET A 36 -12.11 -13.97 -6.93
CA MET A 36 -11.12 -13.35 -6.04
C MET A 36 -11.39 -11.86 -5.81
N PRO A 37 -11.55 -11.01 -6.85
CA PRO A 37 -11.98 -9.62 -6.66
C PRO A 37 -13.30 -9.50 -5.89
N PHE A 38 -14.26 -10.39 -6.14
CA PHE A 38 -15.53 -10.40 -5.42
C PHE A 38 -15.34 -10.70 -3.93
N ALA A 39 -14.59 -11.76 -3.59
CA ALA A 39 -14.31 -12.11 -2.20
C ALA A 39 -13.50 -11.02 -1.47
N ALA A 40 -12.55 -10.37 -2.15
CA ALA A 40 -11.82 -9.22 -1.62
C ALA A 40 -12.73 -8.03 -1.33
N ALA A 41 -13.66 -7.74 -2.25
CA ALA A 41 -14.67 -6.69 -2.08
C ALA A 41 -15.59 -6.98 -0.90
N MET A 42 -16.05 -8.23 -0.73
CA MET A 42 -16.86 -8.62 0.44
C MET A 42 -16.07 -8.54 1.74
N SER A 43 -14.78 -8.93 1.72
CA SER A 43 -13.90 -8.88 2.89
C SER A 43 -13.74 -7.47 3.46
N SER A 44 -13.64 -6.47 2.58
CA SER A 44 -13.52 -5.06 2.99
C SER A 44 -14.87 -4.36 3.11
N GLY A 45 -15.89 -4.79 2.35
CA GLY A 45 -17.20 -4.14 2.29
C GLY A 45 -18.17 -4.55 3.40
N LEU A 46 -18.23 -5.83 3.76
CA LEU A 46 -19.16 -6.30 4.79
C LEU A 46 -18.98 -5.64 6.17
N PRO A 47 -17.76 -5.35 6.65
CA PRO A 47 -17.58 -4.56 7.87
C PRO A 47 -18.26 -3.19 7.82
N ILE A 48 -18.25 -2.53 6.65
CA ILE A 48 -18.91 -1.24 6.43
C ILE A 48 -20.43 -1.41 6.48
N ALA A 49 -20.98 -2.48 5.88
CA ALA A 49 -22.41 -2.78 5.97
C ALA A 49 -22.86 -3.03 7.42
N VAL A 50 -22.05 -3.76 8.21
CA VAL A 50 -22.29 -3.97 9.64
C VAL A 50 -22.26 -2.64 10.39
N GLY A 51 -21.26 -1.79 10.12
CA GLY A 51 -21.19 -0.43 10.68
C GLY A 51 -22.38 0.45 10.29
N ALA A 52 -22.87 0.34 9.06
CA ALA A 52 -24.07 1.03 8.58
C ALA A 52 -25.33 0.58 9.32
N TYR A 53 -25.48 -0.73 9.51
CA TYR A 53 -26.63 -1.32 10.20
C TYR A 53 -26.71 -0.91 11.68
N PHE A 54 -25.57 -0.87 12.36
CA PHE A 54 -25.48 -0.48 13.77
C PHE A 54 -25.35 1.02 14.00
N ASP A 55 -25.42 1.86 12.97
CA ASP A 55 -25.24 3.31 13.06
C ASP A 55 -23.79 3.76 13.41
N HIS A 56 -22.82 2.84 13.44
CA HIS A 56 -21.42 3.07 13.80
C HIS A 56 -20.49 2.91 12.60
N MET A 57 -20.61 3.82 11.63
CA MET A 57 -19.87 3.75 10.36
C MET A 57 -18.34 3.80 10.55
N SER A 58 -17.85 4.58 11.51
CA SER A 58 -16.42 4.65 11.86
C SER A 58 -15.84 3.27 12.21
N TYR A 59 -16.59 2.46 12.96
CA TYR A 59 -16.16 1.12 13.35
C TYR A 59 -16.10 0.17 12.16
N GLY A 60 -17.09 0.26 11.26
CA GLY A 60 -17.09 -0.50 10.02
C GLY A 60 -15.91 -0.16 9.12
N LEU A 61 -15.52 1.12 9.06
CA LEU A 61 -14.40 1.60 8.27
C LEU A 61 -13.05 1.18 8.85
N ILE A 62 -12.86 1.26 10.17
CA ILE A 62 -11.65 0.70 10.84
C ILE A 62 -11.56 -0.81 10.62
N SER A 63 -12.69 -1.52 10.74
CA SER A 63 -12.73 -2.96 10.52
C SER A 63 -12.46 -3.34 9.06
N SER A 64 -12.88 -2.51 8.09
CA SER A 64 -12.58 -2.73 6.67
C SER A 64 -11.08 -2.71 6.35
N LEU A 65 -10.24 -1.99 7.11
CA LEU A 65 -8.78 -2.04 6.99
C LEU A 65 -8.25 -3.46 7.25
N GLY A 66 -8.84 -4.18 8.21
CA GLY A 66 -8.53 -5.59 8.47
C GLY A 66 -8.95 -6.50 7.30
N GLY A 67 -10.04 -6.14 6.61
CA GLY A 67 -10.54 -6.83 5.40
C GLY A 67 -9.51 -6.96 4.27
N ILE A 68 -8.58 -6.00 4.18
CA ILE A 68 -7.50 -5.96 3.18
C ILE A 68 -6.55 -7.16 3.32
N VAL A 69 -6.48 -7.80 4.49
CA VAL A 69 -5.61 -8.97 4.70
C VAL A 69 -5.91 -10.11 3.71
N PHE A 70 -7.15 -10.21 3.21
CA PHE A 70 -7.55 -11.16 2.17
C PHE A 70 -6.64 -11.12 0.93
N LEU A 71 -6.05 -9.97 0.62
CA LEU A 71 -5.16 -9.79 -0.54
C LEU A 71 -3.81 -10.51 -0.39
N TYR A 72 -3.48 -10.97 0.81
CA TYR A 72 -2.29 -11.79 1.08
C TYR A 72 -2.53 -13.29 0.88
N LEU A 73 -3.70 -13.70 0.40
CA LEU A 73 -4.04 -15.10 0.20
C LEU A 73 -3.25 -15.72 -0.98
N PRO A 74 -2.31 -16.66 -0.74
CA PRO A 74 -1.53 -17.28 -1.80
C PRO A 74 -2.37 -18.25 -2.64
N ALA A 75 -1.87 -18.63 -3.82
CA ALA A 75 -2.50 -19.60 -4.73
C ALA A 75 -2.09 -21.06 -4.45
N THR A 76 -1.78 -21.39 -3.20
CA THR A 76 -1.21 -22.68 -2.76
C THR A 76 -2.25 -23.57 -2.05
N SER A 77 -1.80 -24.63 -1.38
CA SER A 77 -2.67 -25.52 -0.57
C SER A 77 -3.41 -24.77 0.55
N LEU A 78 -4.57 -25.30 0.95
CA LEU A 78 -5.46 -24.68 1.95
C LEU A 78 -4.73 -24.34 3.26
N HIS A 79 -3.94 -25.27 3.78
CA HIS A 79 -3.20 -25.08 5.03
C HIS A 79 -2.23 -23.90 4.93
N HIS A 80 -1.42 -23.83 3.86
CA HIS A 80 -0.48 -22.73 3.66
C HIS A 80 -1.23 -21.39 3.52
N ARG A 81 -2.34 -21.37 2.79
CA ARG A 81 -3.19 -20.18 2.65
C ARG A 81 -3.64 -19.60 3.98
N MET A 82 -4.16 -20.45 4.86
CA MET A 82 -4.68 -20.01 6.15
C MET A 82 -3.56 -19.58 7.10
N ILE A 83 -2.44 -20.29 7.14
CA ILE A 83 -1.28 -19.87 7.95
C ILE A 83 -0.74 -18.52 7.48
N THR A 84 -0.52 -18.32 6.17
CA THR A 84 -0.04 -17.05 5.64
C THR A 84 -1.00 -15.92 5.98
N LEU A 85 -2.31 -16.15 5.83
CA LEU A 85 -3.33 -15.15 6.13
C LEU A 85 -3.40 -14.81 7.62
N MET A 86 -3.31 -15.80 8.51
CA MET A 86 -3.27 -15.58 9.96
C MET A 86 -2.00 -14.82 10.38
N ALA A 87 -0.84 -15.18 9.83
CA ALA A 87 0.41 -14.46 10.06
C ALA A 87 0.33 -13.01 9.58
N CYS A 88 -0.24 -12.77 8.39
CA CYS A 88 -0.47 -11.42 7.87
C CYS A 88 -1.50 -10.66 8.73
N SER A 89 -2.53 -11.33 9.25
CA SER A 89 -3.52 -10.72 10.14
C SER A 89 -2.90 -10.21 11.43
N PHE A 90 -2.06 -11.05 12.05
CA PHE A 90 -1.29 -10.67 13.23
C PHE A 90 -0.31 -9.54 12.94
N GLY A 91 0.44 -9.63 11.84
CA GLY A 91 1.36 -8.58 11.42
C GLY A 91 0.67 -7.25 11.16
N LEU A 92 -0.50 -7.26 10.52
CA LEU A 92 -1.30 -6.07 10.23
C LEU A 92 -1.79 -5.41 11.52
N ALA A 93 -2.33 -6.21 12.46
CA ALA A 93 -2.75 -5.74 13.76
C ALA A 93 -1.60 -5.18 14.59
N ALA A 94 -0.43 -5.84 14.60
CA ALA A 94 0.76 -5.36 15.28
C ALA A 94 1.26 -4.03 14.70
N CYS A 95 1.32 -3.91 13.37
CA CYS A 95 1.71 -2.68 12.69
C CYS A 95 0.76 -1.52 13.00
N TYR A 96 -0.55 -1.77 12.96
CA TYR A 96 -1.56 -0.79 13.33
C TYR A 96 -1.42 -0.35 14.80
N THR A 97 -1.24 -1.31 15.71
CA THR A 97 -1.05 -1.05 17.15
C THR A 97 0.19 -0.20 17.40
N LEU A 98 1.33 -0.55 16.82
CA LEU A 98 2.57 0.22 16.96
C LEU A 98 2.44 1.62 16.36
N GLY A 99 1.74 1.75 15.22
CA GLY A 99 1.37 3.04 14.65
C GLY A 99 0.59 3.90 15.66
N MET A 100 -0.49 3.36 16.20
CA MET A 100 -1.33 4.02 17.21
C MET A 100 -0.54 4.39 18.47
N LEU A 101 0.36 3.54 18.96
CA LEU A 101 1.18 3.85 20.14
C LEU A 101 2.24 4.92 19.86
N SER A 102 2.70 5.05 18.61
CA SER A 102 3.71 6.06 18.24
C SER A 102 3.17 7.49 18.32
N GLN A 103 1.84 7.68 18.29
CA GLN A 103 1.21 9.01 18.40
C GLN A 103 1.42 9.65 19.78
N LEU A 104 1.71 8.84 20.81
CA LEU A 104 1.89 9.30 22.19
C LEU A 104 3.14 10.16 22.36
N ILE A 105 4.10 9.99 21.45
CA ILE A 105 5.36 10.73 21.42
C ILE A 105 5.59 11.13 19.96
N THR A 106 5.18 12.34 19.56
CA THR A 106 5.26 12.82 18.16
C THR A 106 6.62 12.55 17.47
N PRO A 107 7.78 12.76 18.14
CA PRO A 107 9.08 12.44 17.55
C PRO A 107 9.30 10.94 17.23
N LEU A 108 8.53 10.04 17.86
CA LEU A 108 8.65 8.59 17.71
C LEU A 108 7.93 8.06 16.46
N MET A 109 7.01 8.82 15.87
CA MET A 109 6.24 8.41 14.68
C MET A 109 7.16 8.06 13.48
N VAL A 110 8.15 8.92 13.22
CA VAL A 110 9.13 8.72 12.13
C VAL A 110 9.98 7.46 12.33
N PRO A 111 10.72 7.31 13.44
CA PRO A 111 11.57 6.13 13.64
C PRO A 111 10.75 4.83 13.73
N VAL A 112 9.56 4.84 14.34
CA VAL A 112 8.69 3.65 14.39
C VAL A 112 8.24 3.26 12.99
N LEU A 113 7.77 4.22 12.17
CA LEU A 113 7.33 3.88 10.82
C LEU A 113 8.50 3.42 9.92
N ALA A 114 9.68 4.03 10.04
CA ALA A 114 10.89 3.59 9.36
C ALA A 114 11.28 2.16 9.76
N PHE A 115 11.24 1.86 11.06
CA PHE A 115 11.54 0.54 11.60
C PHE A 115 10.53 -0.51 11.12
N ILE A 116 9.22 -0.23 11.22
CA ILE A 116 8.17 -1.11 10.70
C ILE A 116 8.38 -1.35 9.21
N ALA A 117 8.67 -0.29 8.43
CA ALA A 117 8.87 -0.41 7.00
C ALA A 117 10.07 -1.29 6.64
N ALA A 118 11.19 -1.17 7.36
CA ALA A 118 12.35 -2.04 7.18
C ALA A 118 12.04 -3.49 7.58
N LEU A 119 11.52 -3.70 8.80
CA LEU A 119 11.26 -5.03 9.37
C LEU A 119 10.23 -5.80 8.55
N VAL A 120 9.08 -5.19 8.24
CA VAL A 120 8.02 -5.87 7.49
C VAL A 120 8.49 -6.14 6.06
N THR A 121 9.21 -5.22 5.43
CA THR A 121 9.75 -5.48 4.07
C THR A 121 10.77 -6.62 4.11
N MET A 122 11.62 -6.71 5.14
CA MET A 122 12.54 -7.83 5.35
C MET A 122 11.77 -9.15 5.53
N VAL A 123 10.76 -9.19 6.40
CA VAL A 123 9.92 -10.38 6.65
C VAL A 123 9.17 -10.80 5.38
N CYS A 124 8.52 -9.87 4.68
CA CYS A 124 7.82 -10.15 3.43
C CYS A 124 8.76 -10.73 2.36
N ARG A 125 9.99 -10.22 2.26
CA ARG A 125 10.97 -10.75 1.30
C ARG A 125 11.52 -12.10 1.70
N PHE A 126 11.79 -12.31 3.00
CA PHE A 126 12.26 -13.59 3.52
C PHE A 126 11.23 -14.72 3.30
N TYR A 127 9.95 -14.46 3.57
CA TYR A 127 8.86 -15.41 3.35
C TYR A 127 8.25 -15.36 1.93
N GLN A 128 8.82 -14.57 1.02
CA GLN A 128 8.31 -14.36 -0.35
C GLN A 128 6.81 -14.04 -0.41
N ILE A 129 6.35 -13.18 0.49
CA ILE A 129 5.00 -12.66 0.44
C ILE A 129 4.87 -11.85 -0.86
N GLY A 130 4.05 -12.35 -1.79
CA GLY A 130 3.82 -11.73 -3.09
C GLY A 130 3.20 -10.33 -2.99
N PRO A 131 3.05 -9.62 -4.13
CA PRO A 131 2.34 -8.34 -4.17
C PRO A 131 0.96 -8.47 -3.51
N PRO A 132 0.60 -7.60 -2.56
CA PRO A 132 1.09 -6.24 -2.33
C PRO A 132 2.34 -6.08 -1.45
N GLY A 133 2.97 -7.16 -0.96
CA GLY A 133 4.20 -7.10 -0.15
C GLY A 133 3.99 -6.33 1.17
N SER A 134 4.93 -5.45 1.54
CA SER A 134 4.84 -4.69 2.80
C SER A 134 3.85 -3.53 2.81
N LEU A 135 3.16 -3.26 1.69
CA LEU A 135 2.37 -2.03 1.49
C LEU A 135 1.27 -1.82 2.53
N PHE A 136 0.39 -2.80 2.72
CA PHE A 136 -0.78 -2.61 3.58
C PHE A 136 -0.44 -2.63 5.07
N PHE A 137 0.63 -3.32 5.47
CA PHE A 137 1.17 -3.23 6.83
C PHE A 137 1.65 -1.82 7.18
N ILE A 138 2.44 -1.22 6.27
CA ILE A 138 2.97 0.13 6.46
C ILE A 138 1.84 1.17 6.36
N MET A 139 0.86 0.94 5.49
CA MET A 139 -0.35 1.76 5.41
C MET A 139 -1.16 1.71 6.72
N ALA A 140 -1.37 0.52 7.30
CA ALA A 140 -2.06 0.39 8.57
C ALA A 140 -1.29 1.10 9.70
N ALA A 141 0.03 0.95 9.77
CA ALA A 141 0.86 1.68 10.74
C ALA A 141 0.77 3.20 10.56
N ALA A 142 0.82 3.69 9.32
CA ALA A 142 0.73 5.13 9.02
C ALA A 142 -0.66 5.70 9.36
N ILE A 143 -1.75 4.98 9.04
CA ILE A 143 -3.11 5.38 9.41
C ILE A 143 -3.25 5.41 10.94
N GLY A 144 -2.78 4.37 11.63
CA GLY A 144 -2.82 4.31 13.09
C GLY A 144 -2.04 5.44 13.75
N ALA A 145 -0.87 5.81 13.21
CA ALA A 145 -0.08 6.93 13.72
C ALA A 145 -0.81 8.29 13.62
N TYR A 146 -1.67 8.49 12.62
CA TYR A 146 -2.40 9.74 12.39
C TYR A 146 -3.90 9.65 12.72
N SER A 147 -4.31 8.66 13.52
CA SER A 147 -5.66 8.49 14.03
C SER A 147 -5.69 8.92 15.50
N PRO A 148 -5.96 10.21 15.81
CA PRO A 148 -5.88 10.74 17.16
C PRO A 148 -6.92 10.04 18.04
N VAL A 149 -6.47 9.15 18.92
CA VAL A 149 -7.33 8.46 19.89
C VAL A 149 -6.72 8.46 21.27
N ASP A 150 -7.57 8.39 22.28
CA ASP A 150 -7.14 8.17 23.66
C ASP A 150 -6.52 6.78 23.83
N LEU A 151 -5.56 6.67 24.75
CA LEU A 151 -4.91 5.40 25.12
C LEU A 151 -5.91 4.28 25.44
N LEU A 152 -7.02 4.62 26.10
CA LEU A 152 -8.07 3.67 26.48
C LEU A 152 -8.88 3.15 25.27
N GLN A 153 -8.89 3.88 24.16
CA GLN A 153 -9.59 3.49 22.93
C GLN A 153 -8.70 2.66 21.99
N VAL A 154 -7.39 2.57 22.24
CA VAL A 154 -6.46 1.77 21.43
C VAL A 154 -6.90 0.31 21.35
N PRO A 155 -7.22 -0.39 22.46
CA PRO A 155 -7.69 -1.78 22.40
C PRO A 155 -8.96 -1.95 21.57
N GLN A 156 -9.87 -0.97 21.62
CA GLN A 156 -11.10 -1.01 20.83
C GLN A 156 -10.80 -0.90 19.33
N HIS A 157 -9.96 0.04 18.90
CA HIS A 157 -9.62 0.23 17.49
C HIS A 157 -8.83 -0.96 16.93
N VAL A 158 -7.88 -1.48 17.71
CA VAL A 158 -7.15 -2.71 17.37
C VAL A 158 -8.12 -3.90 17.30
N GLY A 159 -9.07 -4.00 18.24
CA GLY A 159 -10.13 -5.00 18.24
C GLY A 159 -11.02 -4.94 16.99
N LEU A 160 -11.41 -3.74 16.55
CA LEU A 160 -12.22 -3.56 15.33
C LEU A 160 -11.47 -4.02 14.08
N LEU A 161 -10.19 -3.65 13.97
CA LEU A 161 -9.34 -4.11 12.87
C LEU A 161 -9.15 -5.63 12.90
N THR A 162 -8.90 -6.24 14.06
CA THR A 162 -8.74 -7.70 14.17
C THR A 162 -10.03 -8.45 13.88
N MET A 163 -11.20 -7.90 14.22
CA MET A 163 -12.50 -8.46 13.79
C MET A 163 -12.65 -8.44 12.28
N GLY A 164 -12.16 -7.39 11.61
CA GLY A 164 -12.08 -7.32 10.16
C GLY A 164 -11.18 -8.41 9.56
N CYS A 165 -10.00 -8.62 10.16
CA CYS A 165 -9.11 -9.72 9.79
C CYS A 165 -9.75 -11.10 9.99
N LEU A 166 -10.53 -11.28 11.07
CA LEU A 166 -11.24 -12.52 11.36
C LEU A 166 -12.31 -12.79 10.29
N LEU A 167 -13.12 -11.79 9.94
CA LEU A 167 -14.11 -11.90 8.86
C LEU A 167 -13.43 -12.22 7.52
N ALA A 168 -12.32 -11.54 7.21
CA ALA A 168 -11.50 -11.83 6.04
C ALA A 168 -11.00 -13.28 6.03
N GLY A 169 -10.62 -13.81 7.20
CA GLY A 169 -10.23 -15.21 7.39
C GLY A 169 -11.35 -16.18 7.07
N VAL A 170 -12.57 -15.91 7.54
CA VAL A 170 -13.76 -16.72 7.22
C VAL A 170 -14.06 -16.69 5.72
N ILE A 171 -14.06 -15.50 5.11
CA ILE A 171 -14.29 -15.35 3.66
C ILE A 171 -13.19 -16.05 2.86
N ALA A 172 -11.93 -15.93 3.29
CA ALA A 172 -10.79 -16.60 2.66
C ALA A 172 -10.90 -18.12 2.77
N LEU A 173 -11.39 -18.66 3.89
CA LEU A 173 -11.64 -20.10 4.05
C LEU A 173 -12.72 -20.57 3.07
N LEU A 174 -13.87 -19.88 3.02
CA LEU A 174 -14.98 -20.20 2.12
C LEU A 174 -14.56 -20.10 0.64
N TYR A 175 -13.89 -19.01 0.28
CA TYR A 175 -13.32 -18.82 -1.06
C TYR A 175 -12.30 -19.91 -1.38
N SER A 176 -11.42 -20.28 -0.43
CA SER A 176 -10.41 -21.31 -0.64
C SER A 176 -11.03 -22.68 -0.86
N MET A 177 -12.05 -23.05 -0.08
CA MET A 177 -12.82 -24.28 -0.27
C MET A 177 -13.51 -24.32 -1.62
N HIS A 178 -14.03 -23.19 -2.11
CA HIS A 178 -14.68 -23.12 -3.41
C HIS A 178 -13.66 -23.21 -4.57
N ILE A 179 -12.61 -22.39 -4.55
CA ILE A 179 -11.67 -22.30 -5.68
C ILE A 179 -10.77 -23.54 -5.81
N LEU A 180 -10.42 -24.21 -4.70
CA LEU A 180 -9.62 -25.44 -4.74
C LEU A 180 -10.41 -26.64 -5.30
N ARG A 181 -11.74 -26.56 -5.37
CA ARG A 181 -12.56 -27.52 -6.13
C ARG A 181 -12.49 -27.28 -7.65
N LEU A 182 -12.22 -26.04 -8.06
CA LEU A 182 -12.20 -25.63 -9.46
C LEU A 182 -10.79 -25.60 -10.06
N ARG A 183 -9.75 -25.35 -9.26
CA ARG A 183 -8.37 -25.21 -9.69
C ARG A 183 -7.44 -25.92 -8.70
N ALA A 184 -6.50 -26.70 -9.23
CA ALA A 184 -5.49 -27.36 -8.42
C ALA A 184 -4.57 -26.33 -7.72
N PRO A 185 -4.14 -26.60 -6.47
CA PRO A 185 -3.22 -25.73 -5.77
C PRO A 185 -1.86 -25.68 -6.48
N GLN A 186 -1.27 -24.48 -6.55
CA GLN A 186 0.10 -24.34 -7.06
C GLN A 186 1.11 -24.80 -5.99
N PRO A 187 2.25 -25.37 -6.40
CA PRO A 187 3.32 -25.72 -5.48
C PRO A 187 3.89 -24.46 -4.82
N VAL A 188 4.37 -24.60 -3.58
CA VAL A 188 5.07 -23.51 -2.90
C VAL A 188 6.43 -23.33 -3.57
N ALA A 189 6.67 -22.15 -4.15
CA ALA A 189 7.95 -21.85 -4.79
C ALA A 189 9.10 -21.89 -3.75
N PRO A 190 10.24 -22.52 -4.06
CA PRO A 190 11.37 -22.53 -3.13
C PRO A 190 11.90 -21.11 -2.88
N PRO A 191 12.41 -20.81 -1.67
CA PRO A 191 13.07 -19.54 -1.37
C PRO A 191 14.24 -19.28 -2.33
N PRO A 192 14.30 -18.13 -3.03
CA PRO A 192 15.54 -17.72 -3.67
C PRO A 192 16.61 -17.58 -2.57
N PRO A 193 17.90 -17.68 -2.93
CA PRO A 193 18.97 -17.57 -1.95
C PRO A 193 18.83 -16.25 -1.18
N ALA A 194 18.75 -16.37 0.16
CA ALA A 194 18.62 -15.25 1.08
C ALA A 194 19.92 -14.43 1.09
N THR A 195 20.11 -13.63 0.04
CA THR A 195 21.25 -12.72 -0.03
C THR A 195 21.05 -11.57 0.92
N PHE A 196 22.12 -11.17 1.59
CA PHE A 196 22.13 -10.00 2.47
C PHE A 196 21.56 -8.76 1.79
N ASP A 197 21.86 -8.58 0.51
CA ASP A 197 21.43 -7.40 -0.23
C ASP A 197 19.90 -7.36 -0.41
N TYR A 198 19.29 -8.51 -0.74
CA TYR A 198 17.85 -8.60 -0.95
C TYR A 198 17.04 -8.58 0.36
N VAL A 199 17.53 -9.25 1.41
CA VAL A 199 16.77 -9.44 2.66
C VAL A 199 17.03 -8.34 3.68
N VAL A 200 18.23 -7.75 3.70
CA VAL A 200 18.63 -6.80 4.75
C VAL A 200 18.86 -5.40 4.18
N PHE A 201 19.79 -5.27 3.24
CA PHE A 201 20.20 -3.96 2.72
C PHE A 201 19.04 -3.19 2.09
N GLU A 202 18.37 -3.78 1.10
CA GLU A 202 17.28 -3.11 0.39
C GLU A 202 16.11 -2.75 1.33
N PRO A 203 15.62 -3.63 2.23
CA PRO A 203 14.59 -3.27 3.22
C PRO A 203 14.99 -2.15 4.18
N VAL A 204 16.23 -2.12 4.66
CA VAL A 204 16.73 -1.04 5.53
C VAL A 204 16.71 0.29 4.79
N VAL A 205 17.16 0.31 3.54
CA VAL A 205 17.13 1.52 2.69
C VAL A 205 15.68 1.95 2.41
N ILE A 206 14.79 1.01 2.10
CA ILE A 206 13.35 1.29 1.92
C ILE A 206 12.76 1.90 3.19
N GLY A 207 13.05 1.32 4.37
CA GLY A 207 12.61 1.85 5.65
C GLY A 207 13.12 3.27 5.91
N ALA A 208 14.37 3.55 5.60
CA ALA A 208 14.96 4.88 5.70
C ALA A 208 14.23 5.91 4.81
N PHE A 209 14.00 5.59 3.54
CA PHE A 209 13.28 6.49 2.62
C PHE A 209 11.81 6.69 3.02
N VAL A 210 11.15 5.65 3.53
CA VAL A 210 9.79 5.77 4.12
C VAL A 210 9.81 6.71 5.32
N GLY A 211 10.75 6.57 6.25
CA GLY A 211 10.92 7.48 7.39
C GLY A 211 11.23 8.92 6.96
N ILE A 212 12.18 9.12 6.04
CA ILE A 212 12.53 10.44 5.48
C ILE A 212 11.30 11.09 4.84
N SER A 213 10.51 10.33 4.09
CA SER A 213 9.31 10.87 3.45
C SER A 213 8.30 11.39 4.49
N LEU A 214 8.11 10.66 5.60
CA LEU A 214 7.25 11.11 6.69
C LEU A 214 7.83 12.35 7.40
N ALA A 215 9.13 12.34 7.68
CA ALA A 215 9.83 13.47 8.31
C ALA A 215 9.72 14.75 7.47
N LEU A 216 9.84 14.63 6.13
CA LEU A 216 9.63 15.75 5.22
C LEU A 216 8.18 16.26 5.25
N GLY A 217 7.20 15.36 5.29
CA GLY A 217 5.79 15.74 5.44
C GLY A 217 5.53 16.50 6.75
N GLN A 218 6.15 16.09 7.84
CA GLN A 218 6.07 16.80 9.13
C GLN A 218 6.81 18.15 9.09
N ALA A 219 8.01 18.20 8.50
CA ALA A 219 8.79 19.43 8.38
C ALA A 219 8.11 20.50 7.52
N LEU A 220 7.32 20.07 6.53
CA LEU A 220 6.48 20.95 5.70
C LEU A 220 5.15 21.33 6.38
N ASN A 221 4.91 20.91 7.64
CA ASN A 221 3.69 21.12 8.39
C ASN A 221 2.43 20.68 7.63
N LEU A 222 2.51 19.56 6.91
CA LEU A 222 1.34 18.99 6.25
C LEU A 222 0.33 18.52 7.30
N PRO A 223 -1.00 18.67 7.07
CA PRO A 223 -1.99 18.42 8.11
C PRO A 223 -1.93 17.00 8.67
N ARG A 224 -1.79 16.00 7.79
CA ARG A 224 -1.73 14.56 8.14
C ARG A 224 -0.94 13.79 7.07
N PRO A 225 0.40 13.82 7.07
CA PRO A 225 1.23 13.25 6.00
C PRO A 225 1.33 11.71 6.02
N TYR A 226 0.29 10.98 6.44
CA TYR A 226 0.32 9.51 6.48
C TYR A 226 0.35 8.87 5.08
N TRP A 227 -0.08 9.58 4.03
CA TRP A 227 0.01 9.08 2.65
C TRP A 227 1.35 9.34 1.97
N VAL A 228 2.19 10.25 2.49
CA VAL A 228 3.55 10.47 2.00
C VAL A 228 4.38 9.17 2.05
N PRO A 229 4.50 8.45 3.19
CA PRO A 229 5.26 7.20 3.26
C PRO A 229 4.67 6.06 2.45
N VAL A 230 3.34 5.95 2.38
CA VAL A 230 2.68 4.94 1.53
C VAL A 230 2.91 5.27 0.05
N SER A 231 3.02 6.56 -0.29
CA SER A 231 3.37 7.08 -1.62
C SER A 231 4.80 6.75 -2.02
N CYS A 232 5.75 6.98 -1.12
CA CYS A 232 7.13 6.56 -1.26
C CYS A 232 7.25 5.05 -1.48
N LEU A 233 6.60 4.26 -0.63
CA LEU A 233 6.72 2.81 -0.65
C LEU A 233 6.25 2.16 -1.97
N ALA A 234 5.07 2.50 -2.48
CA ALA A 234 4.61 1.80 -3.70
C ALA A 234 5.37 2.22 -4.97
N VAL A 235 6.16 3.31 -4.93
CA VAL A 235 7.08 3.72 -6.00
C VAL A 235 8.44 3.02 -5.86
N ILE A 236 9.05 3.04 -4.67
CA ILE A 236 10.41 2.50 -4.44
C ILE A 236 10.51 0.99 -4.63
N GLN A 237 9.40 0.26 -4.51
CA GLN A 237 9.31 -1.20 -4.72
C GLN A 237 9.48 -1.65 -6.20
N GLY A 238 9.77 -0.75 -7.14
CA GLY A 238 10.04 -1.11 -8.52
C GLY A 238 11.33 -1.94 -8.69
N MET A 239 11.24 -3.09 -9.37
CA MET A 239 12.36 -4.03 -9.60
C MET A 239 13.49 -3.48 -10.49
N SER A 240 13.27 -2.35 -11.16
CA SER A 240 14.26 -1.65 -11.97
C SER A 240 13.97 -0.15 -11.95
N LEU A 241 14.94 0.68 -12.33
CA LEU A 241 14.70 2.13 -12.45
C LEU A 241 13.55 2.48 -13.38
N ARG A 242 13.40 1.75 -14.49
CA ARG A 242 12.28 1.94 -15.40
C ARG A 242 10.96 1.57 -14.74
N ALA A 243 10.92 0.49 -13.94
CA ALA A 243 9.72 0.11 -13.20
C ALA A 243 9.36 1.15 -12.12
N VAL A 244 10.34 1.71 -11.41
CA VAL A 244 10.15 2.81 -10.44
C VAL A 244 9.56 4.04 -11.13
N TRP A 245 10.16 4.46 -12.25
CA TRP A 245 9.69 5.59 -13.06
C TRP A 245 8.25 5.39 -13.54
N ASN A 246 7.96 4.24 -14.17
CA ASN A 246 6.63 3.94 -14.68
C ASN A 246 5.58 3.92 -13.55
N ARG A 247 5.91 3.32 -12.40
CA ARG A 247 5.02 3.30 -11.23
C ARG A 247 4.75 4.70 -10.70
N GLN A 248 5.76 5.56 -10.65
CA GLN A 248 5.58 6.95 -10.27
C GLN A 248 4.63 7.68 -11.21
N VAL A 249 4.85 7.59 -12.53
CA VAL A 249 3.99 8.24 -13.52
C VAL A 249 2.55 7.73 -13.41
N GLN A 250 2.37 6.42 -13.36
CA GLN A 250 1.05 5.80 -13.20
C GLN A 250 0.37 6.20 -11.88
N ARG A 251 1.15 6.34 -10.80
CA ARG A 251 0.62 6.74 -9.51
C ARG A 251 0.19 8.20 -9.49
N VAL A 252 1.03 9.11 -9.98
CA VAL A 252 0.71 10.54 -10.04
C VAL A 252 -0.48 10.78 -10.97
N ALA A 253 -0.44 10.25 -12.20
CA ALA A 253 -1.54 10.41 -13.15
C ALA A 253 -2.83 9.77 -12.64
N GLY A 254 -2.75 8.53 -12.13
CA GLY A 254 -3.90 7.83 -11.56
C GLY A 254 -4.52 8.59 -10.38
N THR A 255 -3.69 9.17 -9.51
CA THR A 255 -4.18 9.98 -8.39
C THR A 255 -4.83 11.28 -8.87
N ILE A 256 -4.31 11.97 -9.88
CA ILE A 256 -4.98 13.16 -10.44
C ILE A 256 -6.40 12.83 -10.91
N PHE A 257 -6.56 11.80 -11.74
CA PHE A 257 -7.89 11.37 -12.20
C PHE A 257 -8.76 10.85 -11.06
N GLY A 258 -8.17 10.11 -10.12
CA GLY A 258 -8.87 9.61 -8.94
C GLY A 258 -9.36 10.72 -8.01
N LEU A 259 -8.61 11.83 -7.87
CA LEU A 259 -9.02 13.01 -7.12
C LEU A 259 -10.19 13.73 -7.78
N LEU A 260 -10.23 13.79 -9.11
CA LEU A 260 -11.39 14.33 -9.84
C LEU A 260 -12.65 13.49 -9.59
N ILE A 261 -12.53 12.15 -9.60
CA ILE A 261 -13.64 11.26 -9.25
C ILE A 261 -14.04 11.45 -7.78
N SER A 262 -13.05 11.54 -6.88
CA SER A 262 -13.29 11.76 -5.44
C SER A 262 -14.05 13.05 -5.19
N TRP A 263 -13.69 14.13 -5.89
CA TRP A 263 -14.39 15.40 -5.81
C TRP A 263 -15.86 15.27 -6.21
N GLY A 264 -16.15 14.56 -7.32
CA GLY A 264 -17.52 14.28 -7.75
C GLY A 264 -18.29 13.41 -6.75
N LEU A 265 -17.66 12.37 -6.19
CA LEU A 265 -18.28 11.48 -5.20
C LEU A 265 -18.58 12.19 -3.88
N LEU A 266 -17.66 13.03 -3.40
CA LEU A 266 -17.83 13.81 -2.17
C LEU A 266 -18.91 14.91 -2.30
N ALA A 267 -19.25 15.32 -3.52
CA ALA A 267 -20.34 16.27 -3.78
C ALA A 267 -21.74 15.61 -3.73
N LEU A 268 -21.81 14.27 -3.71
CA LEU A 268 -23.08 13.55 -3.64
C LEU A 268 -23.58 13.46 -2.18
N PRO A 269 -24.90 13.52 -1.94
CA PRO A 269 -25.47 13.24 -0.63
C PRO A 269 -25.42 11.73 -0.34
N LEU A 270 -24.26 11.25 0.08
CA LEU A 270 -24.03 9.83 0.33
C LEU A 270 -24.57 9.43 1.71
N ASP A 271 -25.57 8.57 1.73
CA ASP A 271 -26.01 7.90 2.95
C ASP A 271 -25.11 6.70 3.29
N ARG A 272 -25.32 6.11 4.46
CA ARG A 272 -24.51 5.01 4.98
C ARG A 272 -24.49 3.79 4.06
N TRP A 273 -25.61 3.47 3.42
CA TRP A 273 -25.70 2.34 2.49
C TRP A 273 -25.06 2.66 1.14
N SER A 274 -25.19 3.89 0.65
CA SER A 274 -24.47 4.35 -0.54
C SER A 274 -22.95 4.27 -0.35
N ILE A 275 -22.43 4.65 0.83
CA ILE A 275 -20.99 4.53 1.14
C ILE A 275 -20.56 3.06 1.08
N PHE A 276 -21.30 2.15 1.72
CA PHE A 276 -21.02 0.71 1.65
C PHE A 276 -21.00 0.19 0.20
N MET A 277 -22.04 0.46 -0.58
CA MET A 277 -22.15 -0.02 -1.96
C MET A 277 -21.04 0.55 -2.85
N MET A 278 -20.76 1.84 -2.71
CA MET A 278 -19.70 2.53 -3.44
C MET A 278 -18.32 1.96 -3.09
N MET A 279 -17.95 1.88 -1.81
CA MET A 279 -16.63 1.39 -1.40
C MET A 279 -16.44 -0.09 -1.80
N THR A 280 -17.47 -0.91 -1.65
CA THR A 280 -17.45 -2.31 -2.09
C THR A 280 -17.24 -2.43 -3.60
N SER A 281 -17.94 -1.60 -4.38
CA SER A 281 -17.79 -1.54 -5.84
C SER A 281 -16.39 -1.07 -6.25
N LEU A 282 -15.84 -0.06 -5.55
CA LEU A 282 -14.48 0.41 -5.79
C LEU A 282 -13.46 -0.70 -5.53
N VAL A 283 -13.55 -1.43 -4.41
CA VAL A 283 -12.64 -2.57 -4.12
C VAL A 283 -12.72 -3.63 -5.21
N PHE A 284 -13.93 -3.97 -5.66
CA PHE A 284 -14.13 -4.94 -6.74
C PHE A 284 -13.46 -4.51 -8.05
N VAL A 285 -13.64 -3.24 -8.45
CA VAL A 285 -13.01 -2.67 -9.65
C VAL A 285 -11.50 -2.63 -9.50
N ILE A 286 -10.99 -2.20 -8.33
CA ILE A 286 -9.55 -2.14 -8.03
C ILE A 286 -8.92 -3.51 -8.18
N GLU A 287 -9.46 -4.55 -7.53
CA GLU A 287 -8.88 -5.89 -7.57
C GLU A 287 -9.00 -6.55 -8.95
N THR A 288 -10.00 -6.14 -9.73
CA THR A 288 -10.10 -6.53 -11.14
C THR A 288 -9.03 -5.82 -11.99
N MET A 289 -8.74 -4.54 -11.73
CA MET A 289 -7.82 -3.75 -12.56
C MET A 289 -6.36 -3.84 -12.14
N VAL A 290 -6.04 -4.09 -10.87
CA VAL A 290 -4.67 -4.01 -10.33
C VAL A 290 -3.69 -4.96 -11.01
N THR A 291 -4.16 -6.13 -11.44
CA THR A 291 -3.36 -7.10 -12.20
C THR A 291 -3.31 -6.83 -13.70
N ARG A 292 -4.20 -5.99 -14.20
CA ARG A 292 -4.32 -5.68 -15.64
C ARG A 292 -3.61 -4.37 -15.98
N HIS A 293 -3.83 -3.34 -15.18
CA HIS A 293 -3.23 -2.02 -15.34
C HIS A 293 -3.18 -1.25 -14.01
N TYR A 294 -1.98 -1.08 -13.45
CA TYR A 294 -1.79 -0.40 -12.16
C TYR A 294 -2.29 1.06 -12.17
N GLY A 295 -1.98 1.85 -13.20
CA GLY A 295 -2.46 3.24 -13.31
C GLY A 295 -3.98 3.39 -13.21
N VAL A 296 -4.75 2.60 -13.98
CA VAL A 296 -6.22 2.52 -13.88
C VAL A 296 -6.67 2.10 -12.48
N ALA A 297 -6.01 1.12 -11.85
CA ALA A 297 -6.34 0.74 -10.48
C ALA A 297 -6.14 1.92 -9.51
N VAL A 298 -5.07 2.72 -9.66
CA VAL A 298 -4.81 3.91 -8.83
C VAL A 298 -5.92 4.96 -8.92
N ILE A 299 -6.56 5.09 -10.09
CA ILE A 299 -7.73 5.97 -10.28
C ILE A 299 -8.83 5.64 -9.26
N PHE A 300 -9.09 4.36 -9.02
CA PHE A 300 -10.13 3.90 -8.09
C PHE A 300 -9.62 3.72 -6.64
N ILE A 301 -8.34 3.42 -6.44
CA ILE A 301 -7.72 3.37 -5.11
C ILE A 301 -7.79 4.74 -4.43
N THR A 302 -7.63 5.82 -5.19
CA THR A 302 -7.63 7.18 -4.65
C THR A 302 -8.94 7.55 -3.92
N PRO A 303 -10.14 7.46 -4.55
CA PRO A 303 -11.40 7.70 -3.84
C PRO A 303 -11.60 6.71 -2.69
N LEU A 304 -11.36 5.40 -2.90
CA LEU A 304 -11.53 4.40 -1.84
C LEU A 304 -10.75 4.79 -0.58
N THR A 305 -9.48 5.16 -0.73
CA THR A 305 -8.61 5.48 0.40
C THR A 305 -8.86 6.86 1.00
N LEU A 306 -9.43 7.80 0.24
CA LEU A 306 -9.90 9.07 0.79
C LEU A 306 -11.11 8.85 1.69
N PHE A 307 -12.11 8.11 1.22
CA PHE A 307 -13.28 7.76 2.04
C PHE A 307 -12.89 6.95 3.29
N LEU A 308 -11.93 6.04 3.16
CA LEU A 308 -11.41 5.26 4.29
C LEU A 308 -10.69 6.12 5.34
N ALA A 309 -10.09 7.25 4.94
CA ALA A 309 -9.41 8.16 5.86
C ALA A 309 -10.34 9.23 6.46
N GLU A 310 -11.34 9.67 5.71
CA GLU A 310 -12.38 10.59 6.19
C GLU A 310 -13.22 9.96 7.31
N ALA A 311 -13.42 8.64 7.23
CA ALA A 311 -13.99 7.79 8.28
C ALA A 311 -13.41 7.99 9.68
N ALA A 312 -12.08 8.21 9.75
CA ALA A 312 -11.37 8.39 11.01
C ALA A 312 -11.48 9.84 11.52
N SER A 313 -12.16 10.72 10.78
CA SER A 313 -12.03 12.18 10.90
C SER A 313 -13.35 12.94 10.80
N PHE A 314 -14.49 12.24 10.85
CA PHE A 314 -15.82 12.70 10.44
C PHE A 314 -16.09 14.20 10.69
N GLY A 315 -16.35 14.92 9.59
CA GLY A 315 -17.17 16.14 9.57
C GLY A 315 -16.46 17.50 9.74
N HIS A 316 -15.15 17.55 9.99
CA HIS A 316 -14.48 18.79 10.39
C HIS A 316 -13.52 19.37 9.35
N THR A 317 -13.33 18.71 8.20
CA THR A 317 -12.36 19.14 7.17
C THR A 317 -13.06 19.40 5.85
N SER A 318 -12.75 20.52 5.20
CA SER A 318 -13.28 20.83 3.87
C SER A 318 -12.81 19.80 2.86
N SER A 319 -13.72 19.30 2.00
CA SER A 319 -13.42 18.29 0.97
C SER A 319 -12.27 18.73 0.05
N ALA A 320 -12.18 20.04 -0.22
CA ALA A 320 -11.08 20.63 -0.99
C ALA A 320 -9.72 20.49 -0.30
N ALA A 321 -9.64 20.69 1.03
CA ALA A 321 -8.39 20.53 1.77
C ALA A 321 -7.93 19.07 1.80
N LEU A 322 -8.85 18.10 1.88
CA LEU A 322 -8.51 16.67 1.80
C LEU A 322 -7.93 16.29 0.44
N ILE A 323 -8.55 16.78 -0.65
CA ILE A 323 -8.08 16.55 -2.02
C ILE A 323 -6.69 17.17 -2.23
N GLN A 324 -6.50 18.42 -1.78
CA GLN A 324 -5.22 19.11 -1.88
C GLN A 324 -4.13 18.40 -1.07
N ALA A 325 -4.42 18.04 0.18
CA ALA A 325 -3.49 17.29 1.03
C ALA A 325 -3.10 15.98 0.36
N ARG A 326 -4.07 15.25 -0.21
CA ARG A 326 -3.78 13.98 -0.87
C ARG A 326 -2.95 14.13 -2.14
N PHE A 327 -3.15 15.20 -2.90
CA PHE A 327 -2.31 15.52 -4.05
C PHE A 327 -0.87 15.78 -3.62
N ILE A 328 -0.67 16.66 -2.64
CA ILE A 328 0.66 17.02 -2.12
C ILE A 328 1.37 15.79 -1.54
N ASP A 329 0.66 14.99 -0.73
CA ASP A 329 1.21 13.78 -0.13
C ASP A 329 1.71 12.79 -1.19
N THR A 330 0.95 12.65 -2.28
CA THR A 330 1.28 11.74 -3.36
C THR A 330 2.50 12.23 -4.13
N ILE A 331 2.57 13.52 -4.46
CA ILE A 331 3.73 14.11 -5.16
C ILE A 331 4.99 13.98 -4.30
N LEU A 332 4.93 14.39 -3.03
CA LEU A 332 6.07 14.33 -2.12
C LEU A 332 6.57 12.88 -1.94
N GLY A 333 5.65 11.95 -1.66
CA GLY A 333 6.04 10.55 -1.51
C GLY A 333 6.59 9.95 -2.80
N CYS A 334 6.01 10.27 -3.96
CA CYS A 334 6.53 9.83 -5.25
C CYS A 334 7.95 10.34 -5.54
N LEU A 335 8.25 11.61 -5.20
CA LEU A 335 9.58 12.17 -5.35
C LEU A 335 10.60 11.45 -4.46
N VAL A 336 10.28 11.27 -3.17
CA VAL A 336 11.17 10.56 -2.24
C VAL A 336 11.35 9.09 -2.66
N GLY A 337 10.28 8.44 -3.11
CA GLY A 337 10.31 7.07 -3.62
C GLY A 337 11.15 6.92 -4.89
N LEU A 338 11.11 7.90 -5.81
CA LEU A 338 11.97 7.93 -6.99
C LEU A 338 13.44 8.05 -6.60
N VAL A 339 13.76 9.01 -5.73
CA VAL A 339 15.14 9.20 -5.23
C VAL A 339 15.64 7.92 -4.57
N GLY A 340 14.83 7.31 -3.72
CA GLY A 340 15.17 6.03 -3.10
C GLY A 340 15.36 4.89 -4.10
N GLY A 341 14.53 4.83 -5.14
CA GLY A 341 14.71 3.87 -6.23
C GLY A 341 16.01 4.09 -7.01
N ILE A 342 16.35 5.35 -7.30
CA ILE A 342 17.64 5.73 -7.91
C ILE A 342 18.80 5.27 -7.04
N CYS A 343 18.75 5.52 -5.74
CA CYS A 343 19.78 5.06 -4.80
C CYS A 343 19.92 3.53 -4.80
N LEU A 344 18.81 2.79 -4.72
CA LEU A 344 18.83 1.32 -4.69
C LEU A 344 19.42 0.67 -5.94
N HIS A 345 19.13 1.23 -7.11
CA HIS A 345 19.58 0.69 -8.40
C HIS A 345 20.91 1.27 -8.90
N THR A 346 21.51 2.22 -8.16
CA THR A 346 22.83 2.77 -8.50
C THR A 346 23.95 1.92 -7.87
N PRO A 347 24.86 1.31 -8.67
CA PRO A 347 25.88 0.39 -8.14
C PRO A 347 26.80 1.03 -7.09
N ARG A 348 27.24 2.27 -7.35
CA ARG A 348 28.12 3.02 -6.45
C ARG A 348 27.51 3.25 -5.07
N PHE A 349 26.22 3.56 -5.01
CA PHE A 349 25.52 3.76 -3.73
C PHE A 349 25.41 2.44 -2.98
N ARG A 350 25.04 1.36 -3.68
CA ARG A 350 24.95 0.01 -3.11
C ARG A 350 26.29 -0.43 -2.50
N ASP A 351 27.40 -0.22 -3.19
CA ASP A 351 28.73 -0.61 -2.69
C ASP A 351 29.15 0.15 -1.42
N VAL A 352 28.84 1.45 -1.33
CA VAL A 352 29.19 2.27 -0.17
C VAL A 352 28.26 1.97 1.00
N ALA A 353 26.95 1.99 0.78
CA ALA A 353 25.96 1.83 1.82
C ALA A 353 25.91 0.39 2.36
N SER A 354 26.05 -0.64 1.50
CA SER A 354 26.12 -2.04 1.96
C SER A 354 27.34 -2.28 2.84
N ARG A 355 28.51 -1.69 2.52
CA ARG A 355 29.69 -1.77 3.38
C ARG A 355 29.49 -1.13 4.75
N GLN A 356 28.79 0.00 4.82
CA GLN A 356 28.49 0.65 6.09
C GLN A 356 27.52 -0.17 6.95
N ILE A 357 26.44 -0.68 6.35
CA ILE A 357 25.44 -1.49 7.07
C ILE A 357 26.07 -2.81 7.55
N ARG A 358 26.91 -3.47 6.74
CA ARG A 358 27.63 -4.68 7.15
C ARG A 358 28.57 -4.47 8.33
N ARG A 359 29.13 -3.26 8.51
CA ARG A 359 29.98 -2.94 9.67
C ARG A 359 29.19 -2.81 10.97
N LEU A 360 27.91 -2.46 10.88
CA LEU A 360 27.01 -2.31 12.05
C LEU A 360 26.42 -3.66 12.50
N ILE A 361 26.48 -4.69 11.65
CA ILE A 361 25.94 -6.02 11.94
C ILE A 361 27.08 -6.90 12.48
N PRO A 362 26.93 -7.53 13.67
CA PRO A 362 27.93 -8.43 14.21
C PRO A 362 28.25 -9.55 13.21
N SER A 363 29.53 -9.85 13.03
CA SER A 363 30.03 -10.86 12.08
C SER A 363 29.49 -12.28 12.30
N ARG A 364 28.83 -12.55 13.43
CA ARG A 364 28.11 -13.81 13.73
C ARG A 364 26.76 -13.96 13.04
N MET A 365 26.18 -12.87 12.50
CA MET A 365 24.87 -12.86 11.83
C MET A 365 24.97 -12.71 10.31
N LEU A 366 26.18 -12.68 9.75
CA LEU A 366 26.39 -12.71 8.30
C LEU A 366 26.47 -14.19 7.87
N PRO A 367 25.66 -14.63 6.89
CA PRO A 367 25.67 -16.01 6.40
C PRO A 367 26.98 -16.38 5.70
#